data_AF-A0A7K1H660-F1
#
_entry.id   AF-A0A7K1H660-F1
#
_cell.length_a   1.000
_cell.length_b   1.000
_cell.length_c   1.000
_cell.angle_alpha   90.00
_cell.angle_beta   90.00
_cell.angle_gamma   90.00
#
_symmetry.space_group_name_H-M   'P 1'
#
loop_
_entity.id
_entity.type
_entity.pdbx_description
1 polymer ?
#
loop_
_entity_poly.entity_id
_entity_poly.type
_entity_poly.pdbx_seq_one_letter_code
_entity_poly.pdbx_strand_id
1 'polypeptide(L)'
;MGASAFLYCSCNRICWGLGKPLREQPGGPVIRYAGNPGQPVFSQSRLVSSALWKLLVDHLGHQLRVAHDWDPELHRQMESGVLPAMLDADGDLDISLPAYLAGWPEDGFAELWSAGFDASDEGFLTCERCPERLALGRVLRDRVGAPLLFHGGDPGEVANSRQPELNRAAWRFLTVHFEHPLRVVAYPPGQRGPVDEAGDAGWITVGGSGSSAMSLVAYVADFIG
;
A
#
# COMPACT_ATOMS: atom_id res chain seq x y z
N MET A 1 25.31 -4.89 -11.05
CA MET A 1 23.87 -5.16 -11.25
C MET A 1 23.15 -4.61 -10.02
N GLY A 2 22.07 -3.85 -10.18
CA GLY A 2 21.34 -3.31 -9.04
C GLY A 2 20.43 -4.37 -8.41
N ALA A 3 20.34 -4.34 -7.08
CA ALA A 3 19.41 -5.15 -6.28
C ALA A 3 17.95 -4.92 -6.71
N SER A 4 17.12 -5.96 -6.61
CA SER A 4 15.67 -5.85 -6.82
C SER A 4 14.97 -5.53 -5.51
N ALA A 5 13.88 -4.77 -5.56
CA ALA A 5 13.05 -4.44 -4.42
C ALA A 5 11.81 -5.35 -4.36
N PHE A 6 11.41 -5.70 -3.14
CA PHE A 6 10.23 -6.52 -2.85
C PHE A 6 9.36 -5.85 -1.81
N LEU A 7 8.05 -5.83 -2.03
CA LEU A 7 7.05 -5.55 -1.00
C LEU A 7 6.59 -6.89 -0.42
N TYR A 8 6.80 -7.11 0.86
CA TYR A 8 6.42 -8.35 1.53
C TYR A 8 5.69 -8.08 2.85
N CYS A 9 4.92 -9.07 3.27
CA CYS A 9 4.22 -9.04 4.56
C CYS A 9 4.92 -9.93 5.58
N SER A 10 5.05 -9.47 6.82
CA SER A 10 5.72 -10.21 7.90
C SER A 10 5.04 -11.54 8.27
N CYS A 11 3.77 -11.71 7.91
CA CYS A 11 3.07 -13.00 8.05
C CYS A 11 3.44 -14.04 6.98
N ASN A 12 4.39 -13.71 6.08
CA ASN A 12 4.94 -14.59 5.04
C ASN A 12 3.88 -15.17 4.08
N ARG A 13 2.76 -14.46 3.89
CA ARG A 13 1.71 -14.86 2.94
C ARG A 13 1.93 -14.36 1.53
N ILE A 14 2.59 -13.20 1.38
CA ILE A 14 2.77 -12.55 0.08
C ILE A 14 4.12 -11.87 0.00
N CYS A 15 4.72 -11.93 -1.19
CA CYS A 15 5.92 -11.19 -1.56
C CYS A 15 5.76 -10.75 -3.02
N TRP A 16 5.95 -9.47 -3.29
CA TRP A 16 5.75 -8.88 -4.61
C TRP A 16 7.04 -8.23 -5.11
N GLY A 17 7.54 -8.70 -6.24
CA GLY A 17 8.65 -8.07 -6.95
C GLY A 17 8.26 -6.69 -7.48
N LEU A 18 8.89 -5.63 -6.97
CA LEU A 18 8.69 -4.26 -7.45
C LEU A 18 9.71 -3.87 -8.54
N GLY A 19 10.64 -4.76 -8.90
CA GLY A 19 11.72 -4.45 -9.83
C GLY A 19 12.82 -3.60 -9.19
N LYS A 20 13.51 -2.77 -9.98
CA LYS A 20 14.72 -2.06 -9.51
C LYS A 20 14.37 -0.75 -8.81
N PRO A 21 14.81 -0.53 -7.55
CA PRO A 21 14.68 0.77 -6.90
C PRO A 21 15.64 1.76 -7.55
N LEU A 22 15.11 2.82 -8.15
CA LEU A 22 15.87 3.90 -8.75
C LEU A 22 16.15 4.99 -7.73
N ARG A 23 17.36 5.54 -7.75
CA ARG A 23 17.85 6.60 -6.87
C ARG A 23 18.44 7.72 -7.71
N GLU A 24 18.33 8.96 -7.25
CA GLU A 24 18.93 10.13 -7.95
C GLU A 24 20.46 10.07 -7.94
N GLN A 25 21.02 9.53 -6.86
CA GLN A 25 22.46 9.36 -6.66
C GLN A 25 22.72 8.05 -5.91
N PRO A 26 23.92 7.45 -6.05
CA PRO A 26 24.32 6.28 -5.27
C PRO A 26 24.15 6.53 -3.77
N GLY A 27 23.40 5.65 -3.08
CA GLY A 27 23.11 5.79 -1.65
C GLY A 27 22.04 6.83 -1.27
N GLY A 28 21.55 7.63 -2.23
CA GLY A 28 20.45 8.58 -2.02
C GLY A 28 19.08 7.89 -1.86
N PRO A 29 18.00 8.64 -1.59
CA PRO A 29 16.66 8.06 -1.42
C PRO A 29 16.17 7.34 -2.67
N VAL A 30 15.29 6.35 -2.49
CA VAL A 30 14.57 5.73 -3.62
C VAL A 30 13.53 6.73 -4.10
N ILE A 31 13.51 6.99 -5.41
CA ILE A 31 12.56 7.91 -6.05
C ILE A 31 11.44 7.21 -6.79
N ARG A 32 11.67 5.98 -7.27
CA ARG A 32 10.66 5.12 -7.91
C ARG A 32 11.17 3.70 -8.05
N TYR A 33 10.26 2.78 -8.35
CA TYR A 33 10.60 1.42 -8.77
C TYR A 33 10.45 1.30 -10.28
N ALA A 34 11.43 0.65 -10.92
CA ALA A 34 11.42 0.38 -12.35
C ALA A 34 11.11 -1.10 -12.60
N GLY A 35 9.94 -1.35 -13.18
CA GLY A 35 9.60 -2.64 -13.78
C GLY A 35 10.36 -2.90 -15.07
N ASN A 36 9.84 -3.85 -15.87
CA ASN A 36 10.46 -4.23 -17.14
C ASN A 36 10.46 -3.09 -18.17
N PRO A 37 11.47 -3.01 -19.06
CA PRO A 37 11.52 -1.99 -20.10
C PRO A 37 10.22 -1.92 -20.92
N GLY A 38 9.67 -0.71 -21.09
CA GLY A 38 8.42 -0.48 -21.81
C GLY A 38 7.15 -0.59 -20.96
N GLN A 39 7.25 -1.02 -19.71
CA GLN A 39 6.12 -0.94 -18.77
C GLN A 39 5.87 0.51 -18.33
N PRO A 40 4.60 0.90 -18.12
CA PRO A 40 4.27 2.20 -17.52
C PRO A 40 4.86 2.31 -16.12
N VAL A 41 5.06 3.56 -15.66
CA VAL A 41 5.41 3.82 -14.27
C VAL A 41 4.30 3.27 -13.37
N PHE A 42 4.65 2.62 -12.27
CA PHE A 42 3.70 1.87 -11.43
C PHE A 42 2.52 2.72 -10.95
N SER A 43 2.77 3.97 -10.54
CA SER A 43 1.76 4.95 -10.15
C SER A 43 0.81 5.38 -11.27
N GLN A 44 1.19 5.16 -12.53
CA GLN A 44 0.36 5.45 -13.70
C GLN A 44 -0.31 4.18 -14.27
N SER A 45 0.11 3.01 -13.79
CA SER A 45 -0.45 1.73 -14.19
C SER A 45 -1.67 1.41 -13.33
N ARG A 46 -2.85 1.33 -13.95
CA ARG A 46 -4.07 0.89 -13.28
C ARG A 46 -3.86 -0.50 -12.67
N LEU A 47 -3.44 -1.48 -13.47
CA LEU A 47 -3.27 -2.87 -13.04
C LEU A 47 -2.38 -3.00 -11.79
N VAL A 48 -1.22 -2.32 -11.81
CA VAL A 48 -0.25 -2.37 -10.72
C VAL A 48 -0.78 -1.62 -9.50
N SER A 49 -1.41 -0.45 -9.67
CA SER A 49 -2.01 0.27 -8.55
C SER A 49 -3.19 -0.49 -7.93
N SER A 50 -4.05 -1.11 -8.72
CA SER A 50 -5.12 -2.00 -8.23
C SER A 50 -4.57 -3.14 -7.37
N ALA A 51 -3.47 -3.77 -7.80
CA ALA A 51 -2.82 -4.82 -7.03
C ALA A 51 -2.27 -4.31 -5.69
N LEU A 52 -1.68 -3.12 -5.67
CA LEU A 52 -1.26 -2.48 -4.42
C LEU A 52 -2.44 -2.26 -3.48
N TRP A 53 -3.54 -1.67 -3.95
CA TRP A 53 -4.74 -1.44 -3.12
C TRP A 53 -5.34 -2.72 -2.59
N LYS A 54 -5.42 -3.77 -3.42
CA LYS A 54 -5.86 -5.09 -2.97
C LYS A 54 -4.93 -5.68 -1.91
N LEU A 55 -3.61 -5.57 -2.09
CA LEU A 55 -2.63 -6.03 -1.10
C LEU A 55 -2.79 -5.29 0.22
N LEU A 56 -2.96 -3.97 0.20
CA LEU A 56 -3.16 -3.18 1.42
C LEU A 56 -4.38 -3.66 2.21
N VAL A 57 -5.51 -3.95 1.53
CA VAL A 57 -6.73 -4.38 2.22
C VAL A 57 -6.65 -5.84 2.69
N ASP A 58 -6.09 -6.75 1.88
CA ASP A 58 -5.86 -8.16 2.23
C ASP A 58 -4.95 -8.30 3.47
N HIS A 59 -4.12 -7.29 3.72
CA HIS A 59 -3.14 -7.25 4.79
C HIS A 59 -3.48 -6.23 5.89
N LEU A 60 -4.77 -5.90 6.03
CA LEU A 60 -5.23 -5.07 7.14
C LEU A 60 -4.84 -5.70 8.50
N GLY A 61 -4.16 -4.92 9.33
CA GLY A 61 -3.63 -5.34 10.64
C GLY A 61 -2.23 -5.97 10.57
N HIS A 62 -1.71 -6.27 9.38
CA HIS A 62 -0.38 -6.84 9.22
C HIS A 62 0.71 -5.77 9.06
N GLN A 63 1.96 -6.16 9.35
CA GLN A 63 3.13 -5.36 9.05
C GLN A 63 3.64 -5.71 7.64
N LEU A 64 3.84 -4.68 6.83
CA LEU A 64 4.42 -4.74 5.50
C LEU A 64 5.82 -4.12 5.53
N ARG A 65 6.65 -4.47 4.55
CA ARG A 65 7.96 -3.84 4.36
C ARG A 65 8.35 -3.88 2.90
N VAL A 66 8.98 -2.81 2.42
CA VAL A 66 9.69 -2.82 1.14
C VAL A 66 11.18 -2.93 1.42
N ALA A 67 11.85 -3.92 0.84
CA ALA A 67 13.30 -4.07 1.01
C ALA A 67 13.96 -4.64 -0.24
N HIS A 68 15.30 -4.65 -0.26
CA HIS A 68 16.06 -5.31 -1.32
C HIS A 68 16.02 -6.85 -1.18
N ASP A 69 16.36 -7.57 -2.24
CA ASP A 69 16.57 -9.04 -2.27
C ASP A 69 17.58 -9.55 -1.24
N TRP A 70 18.48 -8.69 -0.77
CA TRP A 70 19.53 -9.02 0.22
C TRP A 70 19.11 -8.68 1.65
N ASP A 71 17.87 -8.23 1.89
CA ASP A 71 17.40 -7.91 3.23
C ASP A 71 17.40 -9.19 4.10
N PRO A 72 18.08 -9.18 5.27
CA PRO A 72 18.22 -10.38 6.10
C PRO A 72 16.90 -10.94 6.61
N GLU A 73 15.88 -10.10 6.79
CA GLU A 73 14.56 -10.55 7.23
C GLU A 73 13.83 -11.27 6.10
N LEU A 74 13.80 -10.68 4.90
CA LEU A 74 13.25 -11.32 3.71
C LEU A 74 13.95 -12.66 3.44
N HIS A 75 15.28 -12.70 3.50
CA HIS A 75 16.04 -13.93 3.29
C HIS A 75 15.67 -15.01 4.30
N ARG A 76 15.62 -14.66 5.59
CA ARG A 76 15.22 -15.59 6.66
C ARG A 76 13.80 -16.15 6.45
N GLN A 77 12.88 -15.33 5.94
CA GLN A 77 11.53 -15.79 5.61
C GLN A 77 11.54 -16.79 4.46
N MET A 78 12.29 -16.51 3.39
CA MET A 78 12.42 -17.41 2.24
C MET A 78 13.11 -18.74 2.60
N GLU A 79 14.07 -18.72 3.53
CA GLU A 79 14.77 -19.91 4.03
C GLU A 79 13.96 -20.76 5.01
N SER A 80 12.83 -20.25 5.53
CA SER A 80 12.00 -20.95 6.52
C SER A 80 11.30 -22.21 5.99
N GLY A 81 11.36 -22.47 4.69
CA GLY A 81 10.71 -23.60 4.02
C GLY A 81 9.23 -23.39 3.68
N VAL A 82 8.64 -22.28 4.13
CA VAL A 82 7.32 -21.82 3.68
C VAL A 82 7.54 -20.62 2.78
N LEU A 83 7.38 -20.79 1.48
CA LEU A 83 7.51 -19.68 0.54
C LEU A 83 6.22 -18.86 0.50
N PRO A 84 6.31 -17.52 0.50
CA PRO A 84 5.14 -16.68 0.31
C PRO A 84 4.60 -16.86 -1.12
N ALA A 85 3.34 -16.49 -1.33
CA ALA A 85 2.83 -16.35 -2.67
C ALA A 85 3.56 -15.19 -3.37
N MET A 86 4.26 -15.51 -4.45
CA MET A 86 5.02 -14.54 -5.23
C MET A 86 4.08 -13.85 -6.23
N LEU A 87 4.03 -12.52 -6.20
CA LEU A 87 3.33 -11.72 -7.20
C LEU A 87 4.31 -11.18 -8.23
N ASP A 88 3.98 -11.35 -9.51
CA ASP A 88 4.64 -10.72 -10.66
C ASP A 88 6.17 -10.75 -10.58
N ALA A 89 6.72 -11.88 -10.15
CA ALA A 89 8.15 -12.16 -10.19
C ALA A 89 8.49 -12.95 -11.47
N ASP A 90 9.78 -13.22 -11.70
CA ASP A 90 10.28 -13.85 -12.93
C ASP A 90 10.18 -15.40 -12.92
N GLY A 91 9.38 -15.99 -12.03
CA GLY A 91 9.26 -17.43 -11.80
C GLY A 91 7.97 -18.07 -12.33
N ASP A 92 8.05 -19.35 -12.69
CA ASP A 92 6.94 -20.13 -13.28
C ASP A 92 5.75 -20.35 -12.33
N LEU A 93 5.93 -20.13 -11.03
CA LEU A 93 4.91 -20.33 -9.99
C LEU A 93 4.26 -19.03 -9.52
N ASP A 94 4.60 -17.91 -10.15
CA ASP A 94 4.19 -16.60 -9.70
C ASP A 94 2.74 -16.32 -10.08
N ILE A 95 2.02 -15.72 -9.14
CA ILE A 95 0.65 -15.28 -9.38
C ILE A 95 0.73 -13.99 -10.19
N SER A 96 0.22 -14.03 -11.43
CA SER A 96 0.10 -12.83 -12.25
C SER A 96 -0.84 -11.81 -11.62
N LEU A 97 -0.59 -10.51 -11.82
CA LEU A 97 -1.49 -9.46 -11.29
C LEU A 97 -2.95 -9.62 -11.72
N PRO A 98 -3.27 -9.97 -12.99
CA PRO A 98 -4.66 -10.25 -13.38
C PRO A 98 -5.28 -11.42 -12.60
N ALA A 99 -4.53 -12.49 -12.32
CA ALA A 99 -5.01 -13.61 -11.52
C ALA A 99 -5.23 -13.19 -10.05
N TYR A 100 -4.32 -12.40 -9.48
CA TYR A 100 -4.45 -11.89 -8.11
C TYR A 100 -5.66 -10.96 -7.92
N LEU A 101 -6.01 -10.20 -8.95
CA LEU A 101 -7.14 -9.27 -8.97
C LEU A 101 -8.46 -9.91 -9.40
N ALA A 102 -8.46 -11.19 -9.79
CA ALA A 102 -9.66 -11.87 -10.25
C ALA A 102 -10.76 -11.84 -9.18
N GLY A 103 -11.93 -11.28 -9.53
CA GLY A 103 -13.07 -11.15 -8.63
C GLY A 103 -12.97 -10.01 -7.61
N TRP A 104 -11.93 -9.19 -7.64
CA TRP A 104 -11.82 -8.02 -6.76
C TRP A 104 -12.81 -6.93 -7.19
N PRO A 105 -13.64 -6.39 -6.27
CA PRO A 105 -14.78 -5.53 -6.61
C PRO A 105 -14.37 -4.06 -6.86
N GLU A 106 -13.45 -3.82 -7.79
CA GLU A 106 -12.94 -2.47 -8.10
C GLU A 106 -14.04 -1.53 -8.64
N ASP A 107 -14.93 -2.03 -9.49
CA ASP A 107 -15.83 -1.21 -10.32
C ASP A 107 -17.30 -1.22 -9.84
N GLY A 108 -17.62 -1.93 -8.77
CA GLY A 108 -18.99 -2.20 -8.31
C GLY A 108 -19.29 -1.82 -6.86
N PHE A 109 -18.46 -1.01 -6.19
CA PHE A 109 -18.60 -0.75 -4.76
C PHE A 109 -19.87 0.05 -4.39
N ALA A 110 -20.43 0.86 -5.31
CA ALA A 110 -21.68 1.59 -5.05
C ALA A 110 -22.85 0.65 -4.73
N GLU A 111 -22.89 -0.52 -5.38
CA GLU A 111 -23.89 -1.55 -5.13
C GLU A 111 -23.67 -2.24 -3.77
N LEU A 112 -22.42 -2.33 -3.32
CA LEU A 112 -22.07 -2.91 -2.01
C LEU A 112 -22.61 -2.07 -0.84
N TRP A 113 -22.61 -0.73 -0.96
CA TRP A 113 -23.21 0.13 0.07
C TRP A 113 -24.69 -0.13 0.26
N SER A 114 -25.40 -0.21 -0.86
CA SER A 114 -26.84 -0.46 -0.86
C SER A 114 -27.18 -1.84 -0.30
N ALA A 115 -26.20 -2.75 -0.24
CA ALA A 115 -26.33 -4.11 0.29
C ALA A 115 -26.05 -4.24 1.81
N GLY A 116 -25.83 -3.12 2.51
CA GLY A 116 -25.69 -3.06 3.97
C GLY A 116 -24.28 -3.33 4.51
N PHE A 117 -23.25 -3.03 3.72
CA PHE A 117 -21.84 -3.20 4.10
C PHE A 117 -21.40 -2.06 5.04
N ASP A 118 -20.49 -2.36 5.97
CA ASP A 118 -19.97 -1.37 6.93
C ASP A 118 -18.77 -0.63 6.32
N ALA A 119 -18.78 0.69 6.47
CA ALA A 119 -17.76 1.62 6.00
C ALA A 119 -17.46 2.68 7.07
N SER A 120 -17.58 2.33 8.35
CA SER A 120 -17.36 3.24 9.46
C SER A 120 -15.87 3.47 9.73
N ASP A 121 -15.04 2.44 9.69
CA ASP A 121 -13.62 2.55 10.02
C ASP A 121 -12.83 3.37 8.98
N GLU A 122 -11.93 4.22 9.45
CA GLU A 122 -10.93 4.93 8.64
C GLU A 122 -9.62 4.14 8.58
N GLY A 123 -9.15 3.89 7.37
CA GLY A 123 -7.95 3.14 7.04
C GLY A 123 -6.71 4.02 6.84
N PHE A 124 -5.57 3.53 7.30
CA PHE A 124 -4.28 4.20 7.17
C PHE A 124 -3.16 3.21 6.84
N LEU A 125 -2.23 3.64 5.99
CA LEU A 125 -0.91 3.03 5.88
C LEU A 125 0.06 3.86 6.71
N THR A 126 0.59 3.26 7.78
CA THR A 126 1.41 3.93 8.79
C THR A 126 2.85 3.46 8.70
N CYS A 127 3.81 4.37 8.85
CA CYS A 127 5.21 4.00 9.05
C CYS A 127 5.48 3.87 10.55
N GLU A 128 6.04 2.76 11.03
CA GLU A 128 6.29 2.58 12.47
C GLU A 128 7.59 3.28 12.94
N ARG A 129 8.34 3.92 12.03
CA ARG A 129 9.57 4.67 12.34
C ARG A 129 9.45 6.18 12.16
N CYS A 130 8.56 6.63 11.28
CA CYS A 130 8.35 8.03 10.98
C CYS A 130 6.95 8.45 11.46
N PRO A 131 6.74 9.67 11.94
CA PRO A 131 5.42 10.17 12.33
C PRO A 131 4.57 10.54 11.09
N GLU A 132 4.55 9.67 10.08
CA GLU A 132 3.83 9.85 8.82
C GLU A 132 2.89 8.67 8.55
N ARG A 133 1.68 9.01 8.09
CA ARG A 133 0.70 8.03 7.62
C ARG A 133 -0.02 8.53 6.38
N LEU A 134 -0.38 7.61 5.50
CA LEU A 134 -1.22 7.87 4.34
C LEU A 134 -2.66 7.48 4.66
N ALA A 135 -3.59 8.42 4.49
CA ALA A 135 -5.02 8.12 4.54
C ALA A 135 -5.37 7.22 3.35
N LEU A 136 -5.95 6.06 3.65
CA LEU A 136 -6.45 5.13 2.64
C LEU A 136 -7.94 5.36 2.37
N GLY A 137 -8.61 6.17 3.19
CA GLY A 137 -10.06 6.31 3.17
C GLY A 137 -10.74 5.30 4.08
N ARG A 138 -12.03 5.04 3.92
CA ARG A 138 -12.79 4.14 4.78
C ARG A 138 -12.69 2.70 4.33
N VAL A 139 -12.71 1.78 5.28
CA VAL A 139 -12.65 0.33 5.02
C VAL A 139 -14.05 -0.20 4.81
N LEU A 140 -14.33 -0.66 3.59
CA LEU A 140 -15.55 -1.39 3.31
C LEU A 140 -15.39 -2.85 3.74
N ARG A 141 -16.29 -3.31 4.60
CA ARG A 141 -16.31 -4.69 5.10
C ARG A 141 -17.53 -5.45 4.62
N ASP A 142 -17.35 -6.73 4.34
CA ASP A 142 -18.47 -7.62 4.03
C ASP A 142 -19.36 -7.91 5.24
N ARG A 143 -20.42 -8.69 5.02
CA ARG A 143 -21.39 -9.03 6.07
C ARG A 143 -20.81 -9.86 7.22
N VAL A 144 -19.65 -10.46 7.05
CA VAL A 144 -18.94 -11.21 8.10
C VAL A 144 -17.79 -10.40 8.69
N GLY A 145 -17.62 -9.14 8.29
CA GLY A 145 -16.62 -8.20 8.78
C GLY A 145 -15.27 -8.26 8.07
N ALA A 146 -15.13 -9.07 7.02
CA ALA A 146 -13.88 -9.18 6.26
C ALA A 146 -13.66 -7.91 5.41
N PRO A 147 -12.45 -7.32 5.42
CA PRO A 147 -12.18 -6.11 4.66
C PRO A 147 -12.12 -6.43 3.15
N LEU A 148 -12.77 -5.59 2.33
CA LEU A 148 -12.87 -5.79 0.87
C LEU A 148 -12.11 -4.75 0.06
N LEU A 149 -12.24 -3.47 0.44
CA LEU A 149 -11.57 -2.36 -0.22
C LEU A 149 -11.48 -1.14 0.70
N PHE A 150 -10.62 -0.19 0.31
CA PHE A 150 -10.66 1.17 0.84
C PHE A 150 -11.31 2.12 -0.18
N HIS A 151 -12.00 3.15 0.30
CA HIS A 151 -12.66 4.16 -0.55
C HIS A 151 -12.64 5.56 0.07
N GLY A 152 -12.82 6.62 -0.73
CA GLY A 152 -12.73 8.02 -0.27
C GLY A 152 -13.81 8.45 0.73
N GLY A 153 -15.06 7.98 0.55
CA GLY A 153 -16.11 8.22 1.54
C GLY A 153 -17.51 8.20 0.96
N ASP A 154 -17.65 8.62 -0.30
CA ASP A 154 -18.94 8.75 -0.95
C ASP A 154 -19.20 7.60 -1.96
N PRO A 155 -20.42 7.02 -1.99
CA PRO A 155 -20.76 5.97 -2.95
C PRO A 155 -20.61 6.35 -4.44
N GLY A 156 -20.49 7.64 -4.75
CA GLY A 156 -20.29 8.15 -6.11
C GLY A 156 -18.82 8.40 -6.50
N GLU A 157 -17.88 8.28 -5.56
CA GLU A 157 -16.46 8.48 -5.83
C GLU A 157 -15.84 7.28 -6.52
N VAL A 158 -14.90 7.49 -7.45
CA VAL A 158 -14.19 6.37 -8.07
C VAL A 158 -13.31 5.62 -7.05
N ALA A 159 -13.13 4.32 -7.25
CA ALA A 159 -12.22 3.50 -6.44
C ALA A 159 -10.82 4.13 -6.33
N ASN A 160 -10.16 3.94 -5.20
CA ASN A 160 -8.84 4.54 -4.91
C ASN A 160 -7.80 4.24 -5.99
N SER A 161 -7.81 3.02 -6.55
CA SER A 161 -6.94 2.60 -7.67
C SER A 161 -7.13 3.40 -8.95
N ARG A 162 -8.24 4.14 -9.07
CA ARG A 162 -8.57 5.03 -10.19
C ARG A 162 -8.30 6.50 -9.87
N GLN A 163 -7.78 6.82 -8.69
CA GLN A 163 -7.45 8.18 -8.28
C GLN A 163 -5.94 8.43 -8.49
N PRO A 164 -5.52 9.16 -9.54
CA PRO A 164 -4.11 9.28 -9.91
C PRO A 164 -3.24 9.88 -8.80
N GLU A 165 -3.70 10.93 -8.12
CA GLU A 165 -2.96 11.55 -7.02
C GLU A 165 -2.77 10.59 -5.83
N LEU A 166 -3.81 9.81 -5.51
CA LEU A 166 -3.75 8.87 -4.40
C LEU A 166 -2.84 7.68 -4.72
N ASN A 167 -2.86 7.19 -5.97
CA ASN A 167 -1.90 6.20 -6.45
C ASN A 167 -0.47 6.73 -6.35
N ARG A 168 -0.20 7.95 -6.84
CA ARG A 168 1.12 8.58 -6.73
C ARG A 168 1.56 8.72 -5.27
N ALA A 169 0.64 9.09 -4.38
CA ALA A 169 0.94 9.19 -2.95
C ALA A 169 1.26 7.83 -2.32
N ALA A 170 0.52 6.76 -2.65
CA ALA A 170 0.78 5.41 -2.15
C ALA A 170 2.17 4.91 -2.61
N TRP A 171 2.48 5.06 -3.90
CA TRP A 171 3.79 4.67 -4.43
C TRP A 171 4.92 5.52 -3.84
N ARG A 172 4.73 6.84 -3.69
CA ARG A 172 5.70 7.71 -3.00
C ARG A 172 5.92 7.29 -1.56
N PHE A 173 4.85 6.93 -0.86
CA PHE A 173 4.93 6.49 0.53
C PHE A 173 5.83 5.25 0.65
N LEU A 174 5.65 4.27 -0.25
CA LEU A 174 6.53 3.10 -0.30
C LEU A 174 8.00 3.45 -0.60
N THR A 175 8.25 4.43 -1.49
CA THR A 175 9.63 4.84 -1.83
C THR A 175 10.32 5.62 -0.71
N VAL A 176 9.59 6.53 -0.05
CA VAL A 176 10.10 7.35 1.06
C VAL A 176 10.37 6.48 2.28
N HIS A 177 9.49 5.53 2.56
CA HIS A 177 9.59 4.61 3.70
C HIS A 177 10.20 3.26 3.32
N PHE A 178 11.09 3.27 2.32
CA PHE A 178 11.84 2.09 1.91
C PHE A 178 12.65 1.54 3.11
N GLU A 179 12.62 0.23 3.31
CA GLU A 179 13.17 -0.52 4.46
C GLU A 179 12.53 -0.23 5.82
N HIS A 180 11.55 0.68 5.91
CA HIS A 180 10.81 0.91 7.15
C HIS A 180 9.70 -0.14 7.32
N PRO A 181 9.42 -0.59 8.56
CA PRO A 181 8.22 -1.33 8.86
C PRO A 181 7.01 -0.43 8.67
N LEU A 182 6.07 -0.90 7.84
CA LEU A 182 4.79 -0.26 7.57
C LEU A 182 3.68 -1.10 8.17
N ARG A 183 2.56 -0.49 8.55
CA ARG A 183 1.37 -1.21 8.99
C ARG A 183 0.12 -0.63 8.38
N VAL A 184 -0.73 -1.51 7.86
CA VAL A 184 -2.08 -1.14 7.44
C VAL A 184 -3.00 -1.27 8.65
N VAL A 185 -3.67 -0.20 9.03
CA VAL A 185 -4.54 -0.15 10.21
C VAL A 185 -5.88 0.47 9.83
N ALA A 186 -6.91 0.15 10.60
CA ALA A 186 -8.23 0.75 10.49
C ALA A 186 -8.76 1.04 11.88
N TYR A 187 -9.37 2.21 12.07
CA TYR A 187 -9.91 2.64 13.35
C TYR A 187 -11.33 3.17 13.20
N PRO A 188 -12.22 2.96 14.19
CA PRO A 188 -13.50 3.63 14.21
C PRO A 188 -13.32 5.17 14.17
N PRO A 189 -14.28 5.93 13.63
CA PRO A 189 -14.20 7.38 13.55
C PRO A 189 -13.90 8.01 14.92
N GLY A 190 -12.90 8.88 14.97
CA GLY A 190 -12.50 9.59 16.19
C GLY A 190 -11.70 8.74 17.19
N GLN A 191 -11.50 7.44 16.94
CA GLN A 191 -10.52 6.65 17.69
C GLN A 191 -9.13 6.84 17.10
N ARG A 192 -8.14 6.75 17.98
CA ARG A 192 -6.73 6.86 17.66
C ARG A 192 -6.05 5.52 17.94
N GLY A 193 -5.09 5.16 17.09
CA GLY A 193 -4.34 3.93 17.29
C GLY A 193 -3.42 3.99 18.51
N PRO A 194 -2.93 2.86 19.03
CA PRO A 194 -1.93 2.84 20.10
C PRO A 194 -0.66 3.65 19.76
N VAL A 195 -0.34 3.76 18.47
CA VAL A 195 0.80 4.53 17.96
C VAL A 195 0.53 6.04 17.93
N ASP A 196 -0.73 6.46 18.02
CA ASP A 196 -1.15 7.87 18.09
C ASP A 196 -1.15 8.41 19.53
N GLU A 197 -1.10 7.55 20.55
CA GLU A 197 -1.14 7.92 21.98
C GLU A 197 0.26 8.17 22.60
N ALA A 198 1.34 7.79 21.90
CA ALA A 198 2.68 7.65 22.48
C ALA A 198 3.62 8.88 22.39
N GLY A 199 3.17 10.09 22.05
CA GLY A 199 4.01 11.28 22.20
C GLY A 199 3.53 12.58 21.55
N ASP A 200 3.96 13.71 22.12
CA ASP A 200 3.58 15.10 21.82
C ASP A 200 3.84 15.60 20.37
N ALA A 201 4.31 14.75 19.46
CA ALA A 201 4.45 15.06 18.04
C ALA A 201 3.36 14.31 17.26
N GLY A 202 2.22 14.98 17.02
CA GLY A 202 1.11 14.41 16.27
C GLY A 202 1.53 13.91 14.87
N TRP A 203 0.88 12.86 14.40
CA TRP A 203 1.10 12.31 13.07
C TRP A 203 0.81 13.33 11.96
N ILE A 204 1.71 13.37 10.98
CA ILE A 204 1.45 13.99 9.68
C ILE A 204 0.61 13.00 8.87
N THR A 205 -0.63 13.40 8.56
CA THR A 205 -1.54 12.55 7.76
C THR A 205 -1.58 13.06 6.33
N VAL A 206 -1.08 12.27 5.39
CA VAL A 206 -1.12 12.56 3.96
C VAL A 206 -2.51 12.21 3.41
N GLY A 207 -3.16 13.16 2.74
CA GLY A 207 -4.49 12.98 2.15
C GLY A 207 -5.65 12.95 3.16
N GLY A 208 -5.37 13.19 4.46
CA GLY A 208 -6.40 13.31 5.48
C GLY A 208 -7.02 14.70 5.58
N SER A 209 -7.99 14.83 6.48
CA SER A 209 -8.53 16.12 6.90
C SER A 209 -8.01 16.47 8.32
N GLY A 210 -7.71 17.74 8.58
CA GLY A 210 -7.23 18.21 9.89
C GLY A 210 -6.04 19.16 9.83
N SER A 211 -5.69 19.75 10.97
CA SER A 211 -4.63 20.77 11.08
C SER A 211 -3.21 20.25 10.87
N SER A 212 -2.98 18.94 11.07
CA SER A 212 -1.70 18.27 10.77
C SER A 212 -1.72 17.50 9.45
N ALA A 213 -2.76 17.69 8.63
CA ALA A 213 -2.90 16.99 7.36
C ALA A 213 -2.06 17.67 6.27
N MET A 214 -1.34 16.86 5.49
CA MET A 214 -0.69 17.28 4.26
C MET A 214 -1.58 16.87 3.08
N SER A 215 -1.85 17.79 2.16
CA SER A 215 -2.63 17.45 0.97
C SER A 215 -1.86 16.47 0.07
N LEU A 216 -2.59 15.62 -0.67
CA LEU A 216 -1.98 14.71 -1.65
C LEU A 216 -1.12 15.47 -2.66
N VAL A 217 -1.62 16.61 -3.16
CA VAL A 217 -0.92 17.47 -4.13
C VAL A 217 0.41 17.96 -3.59
N ALA A 218 0.45 18.44 -2.34
CA ALA A 218 1.69 18.90 -1.72
C ALA A 218 2.66 17.73 -1.49
N TYR A 219 2.14 16.58 -1.08
CA TYR A 219 2.96 15.39 -0.89
C TYR A 219 3.59 14.93 -2.22
N VAL A 220 2.86 14.86 -3.33
CA VAL A 220 3.40 14.31 -4.59
C VAL A 220 4.09 15.33 -5.51
N ALA A 221 4.25 16.59 -5.07
CA ALA A 221 4.72 17.69 -5.92
C ALA A 221 6.05 17.37 -6.64
N ASP A 222 7.02 16.80 -5.92
CA ASP A 222 8.35 16.47 -6.45
C ASP A 222 8.50 14.98 -6.79
N PHE A 223 7.41 14.21 -6.80
CA PHE A 223 7.47 12.77 -7.01
C PHE A 223 7.51 12.42 -8.50
N ILE A 224 8.61 11.81 -8.92
CA ILE A 224 8.81 11.29 -10.28
C ILE A 224 8.18 9.90 -10.40
N GLY A 225 6.85 9.88 -10.37
CA GLY A 225 6.02 8.68 -10.47
C GLY A 225 4.74 8.93 -11.24
#